data_AF-A0A533TXH0-F1
#
_entry.id   AF-A0A533TXH0-F1
#
_cell.length_a   1.000
_cell.length_b   1.000
_cell.length_c   1.000
_cell.angle_alpha   90.00
_cell.angle_beta   90.00
_cell.angle_gamma   90.00
#
_symmetry.space_group_name_H-M   'P 1'
#
loop_
_entity.id
_entity.type
_entity.pdbx_description
1 polymer ?
#
loop_
_entity_poly.entity_id
_entity_poly.type
_entity_poly.pdbx_seq_one_letter_code
_entity_poly.pdbx_strand_id
1 'polypeptide(L)'
;MNYSRSDRRNILLPLLLLFITMISFSTPFIVLAAQTQATQTQAPLPKAPDQKELIYALQHEIIPGILFSDKGTLFFNDLFSGNTGPFLQIIEEPLGYTYASGIKISPEHIDDTDLVLISFPVPADEPQVFHVFLVRKSGTFRYLALEKGNDVGNIGTKSFFCEWSADHNHKNYGSRKYEEATAFRKELLDFLKK
;
A
#
# COMPACT_ATOMS: atom_id res chain seq x y z
N MET A 1 -37.07 31.03 -23.58
CA MET A 1 -36.86 31.93 -22.42
C MET A 1 -35.37 31.97 -22.17
N ASN A 2 -34.75 33.12 -22.45
CA ASN A 2 -33.33 33.38 -22.28
C ASN A 2 -33.07 33.81 -20.84
N TYR A 3 -32.13 33.18 -20.15
CA TYR A 3 -31.56 33.72 -18.91
C TYR A 3 -30.08 34.04 -19.08
N SER A 4 -29.78 35.24 -18.59
CA SER A 4 -28.63 36.09 -18.87
C SER A 4 -27.38 35.68 -18.10
N ARG A 5 -26.23 35.93 -18.73
CA ARG A 5 -24.91 36.11 -18.10
C ARG A 5 -24.95 37.21 -17.02
N SER A 6 -24.26 36.95 -15.91
CA SER A 6 -23.41 37.88 -15.12
C SER A 6 -22.78 37.03 -14.00
N ASP A 7 -21.63 37.29 -13.41
CA ASP A 7 -20.62 38.29 -13.63
C ASP A 7 -19.31 37.80 -13.01
N ARG A 8 -18.22 38.41 -13.48
CA ARG A 8 -16.84 38.23 -13.04
C ARG A 8 -16.68 38.54 -11.55
N ARG A 9 -15.66 37.95 -10.91
CA ARG A 9 -14.68 38.70 -10.11
C ARG A 9 -13.43 37.87 -9.79
N ASN A 10 -12.36 38.24 -10.46
CA ASN A 10 -10.98 37.96 -10.09
C ASN A 10 -10.69 38.61 -8.73
N ILE A 11 -10.07 37.88 -7.80
CA ILE A 11 -9.38 38.48 -6.64
C ILE A 11 -7.95 37.95 -6.66
N LEU A 12 -7.05 38.74 -7.27
CA LEU A 12 -5.63 38.70 -6.96
C LEU A 12 -5.45 39.25 -5.55
N LEU A 13 -4.72 38.54 -4.69
CA LEU A 13 -4.16 39.09 -3.46
C LEU A 13 -2.63 39.09 -3.56
N PRO A 14 -1.94 40.21 -3.31
CA PRO A 14 -0.51 40.34 -3.52
C PRO A 14 0.32 39.89 -2.32
N LEU A 15 1.48 39.35 -2.68
CA LEU A 15 2.76 39.24 -1.98
C LEU A 15 3.03 40.42 -1.02
N LEU A 16 3.37 40.13 0.24
CA LEU A 16 4.05 41.10 1.12
C LEU A 16 5.33 40.48 1.68
N LEU A 17 6.45 40.92 1.10
CA LEU A 17 7.80 40.82 1.67
C LEU A 17 7.85 41.55 3.02
N LEU A 18 8.52 40.95 4.01
CA LEU A 18 9.24 41.75 5.00
C LEU A 18 10.60 41.10 5.29
N PHE A 19 11.61 41.66 4.62
CA PHE A 19 13.02 41.53 4.98
C PHE A 19 13.23 42.21 6.35
N ILE A 20 13.77 41.47 7.32
CA ILE A 20 14.46 42.08 8.47
C ILE A 20 15.92 41.65 8.41
N THR A 21 16.72 42.60 7.94
CA THR A 21 18.17 42.68 8.09
C THR A 21 18.51 43.22 9.48
N MET A 22 19.27 42.48 10.29
CA MET A 22 20.04 42.98 11.44
C MET A 22 21.29 42.09 11.57
N ILE A 23 22.40 42.50 10.96
CA ILE A 23 23.53 43.24 11.57
C ILE A 23 24.42 42.35 12.46
N SER A 24 25.60 42.15 11.90
CA SER A 24 26.76 41.41 12.34
C SER A 24 27.43 42.02 13.58
N PHE A 25 27.75 41.18 14.55
CA PHE A 25 28.83 41.44 15.51
C PHE A 25 29.83 40.27 15.43
N SER A 26 30.93 40.51 14.72
CA SER A 26 32.06 39.61 14.60
C SER A 26 33.09 39.93 15.69
N THR A 27 33.18 39.08 16.70
CA THR A 27 34.35 38.99 17.60
C THR A 27 35.21 37.80 17.15
N PRO A 28 36.50 37.97 16.85
CA PRO A 28 37.38 36.84 16.60
C PRO A 28 37.82 36.25 17.94
N PHE A 29 37.08 35.27 18.44
CA PHE A 29 37.58 34.36 19.47
C PHE A 29 38.44 33.31 18.78
N ILE A 30 39.77 33.43 18.87
CA ILE A 30 40.67 32.31 18.54
C ILE A 30 40.61 31.36 19.72
N VAL A 31 39.65 30.43 19.67
CA VAL A 31 39.66 29.24 20.52
C VAL A 31 40.56 28.22 19.85
N LEU A 32 41.77 28.05 20.38
CA LEU A 32 42.64 26.93 20.05
C LEU A 32 42.07 25.68 20.73
N ALA A 33 40.96 25.17 20.19
CA ALA A 33 40.44 23.86 20.57
C ALA A 33 41.41 22.82 20.01
N ALA A 34 42.05 22.06 20.89
CA ALA A 34 42.70 20.83 20.52
C ALA A 34 41.67 19.96 19.80
N GLN A 35 41.78 19.85 18.48
CA GLN A 35 40.99 18.93 17.69
C GLN A 35 41.44 17.52 18.08
N THR A 36 40.84 16.98 19.14
CA THR A 36 40.70 15.54 19.25
C THR A 36 39.85 15.15 18.05
N GLN A 37 40.49 14.68 16.98
CA GLN A 37 39.82 13.97 15.90
C GLN A 37 39.27 12.69 16.52
N ALA A 38 38.13 12.81 17.20
CA ALA A 38 37.30 11.68 17.50
C ALA A 38 36.97 11.08 16.14
N THR A 39 37.58 9.95 15.84
CA THR A 39 37.20 9.10 14.72
C THR A 39 35.74 8.74 14.96
N GLN A 40 34.83 9.58 14.46
CA GLN A 40 33.42 9.26 14.38
C GLN A 40 33.37 8.05 13.47
N THR A 41 33.28 6.88 14.11
CA THR A 41 32.92 5.64 13.43
C THR A 41 31.51 5.91 12.92
N GLN A 42 31.40 6.39 11.67
CA GLN A 42 30.13 6.59 11.02
C GLN A 42 29.44 5.23 11.03
N ALA A 43 28.33 5.15 11.77
CA ALA A 43 27.48 3.98 11.69
C ALA A 43 27.17 3.74 10.21
N PRO A 44 27.30 2.50 9.72
CA PRO A 44 27.00 2.20 8.32
C PRO A 44 25.60 2.71 8.00
N LEU A 45 25.47 3.42 6.88
CA LEU A 45 24.17 3.89 6.39
C LEU A 45 23.23 2.67 6.29
N PRO A 46 21.96 2.80 6.70
CA PRO A 46 21.01 1.71 6.57
C PRO A 46 20.95 1.26 5.11
N LYS A 47 21.08 -0.06 4.91
CA LYS A 47 20.94 -0.69 3.59
C LYS A 47 19.55 -0.37 3.07
N ALA A 48 19.45 0.09 1.82
CA ALA A 48 18.15 0.23 1.16
C ALA A 48 17.43 -1.13 1.14
N PRO A 49 16.10 -1.15 1.35
CA PRO A 49 15.36 -2.40 1.34
C PRO A 49 15.47 -3.07 -0.03
N ASP A 50 15.54 -4.39 -0.03
CA ASP A 50 15.52 -5.13 -1.29
C ASP A 50 14.09 -5.24 -1.86
N GLN A 51 13.98 -5.69 -3.10
CA GLN A 51 12.68 -5.79 -3.78
C GLN A 51 11.72 -6.74 -3.05
N LYS A 52 12.23 -7.78 -2.40
CA LYS A 52 11.41 -8.74 -1.66
C LYS A 52 10.78 -8.07 -0.43
N GLU A 53 11.57 -7.30 0.32
CA GLU A 53 11.10 -6.52 1.48
C GLU A 53 10.03 -5.51 1.06
N LEU A 54 10.21 -4.83 -0.08
CA LEU A 54 9.23 -3.88 -0.61
C LEU A 54 7.91 -4.54 -1.04
N ILE A 55 7.98 -5.69 -1.71
CA ILE A 55 6.78 -6.46 -2.08
C ILE A 55 6.04 -6.94 -0.83
N TYR A 56 6.79 -7.46 0.15
CA TYR A 56 6.21 -7.93 1.40
C TYR A 56 5.50 -6.78 2.14
N ALA A 57 6.16 -5.63 2.28
CA ALA A 57 5.58 -4.45 2.91
C ALA A 57 4.32 -3.97 2.18
N LEU A 58 4.33 -3.95 0.83
CA LEU A 58 3.15 -3.61 0.04
C LEU A 58 1.95 -4.52 0.40
N GLN A 59 2.17 -5.83 0.39
CA GLN A 59 1.12 -6.84 0.53
C GLN A 59 0.65 -7.03 1.97
N HIS A 60 1.49 -6.81 2.98
CA HIS A 60 1.17 -7.15 4.37
C HIS A 60 0.99 -5.93 5.27
N GLU A 61 1.45 -4.76 4.83
CA GLU A 61 1.41 -3.54 5.64
C GLU A 61 0.66 -2.41 4.91
N ILE A 62 1.09 -2.05 3.70
CA ILE A 62 0.59 -0.85 3.02
C ILE A 62 -0.86 -1.01 2.57
N ILE A 63 -1.19 -2.06 1.81
CA ILE A 63 -2.56 -2.27 1.33
C ILE A 63 -3.56 -2.45 2.49
N PRO A 64 -3.36 -3.39 3.44
CA PRO A 64 -4.26 -3.51 4.59
C PRO A 64 -4.28 -2.22 5.43
N GLY A 65 -3.14 -1.56 5.63
CA GLY A 65 -3.06 -0.29 6.36
C GLY A 65 -3.90 0.82 5.73
N ILE A 66 -3.87 0.97 4.40
CA ILE A 66 -4.74 1.92 3.68
C ILE A 66 -6.21 1.48 3.80
N LEU A 67 -6.51 0.20 3.57
CA LEU A 67 -7.88 -0.33 3.61
C LEU A 67 -8.57 -0.10 4.96
N PHE A 68 -7.84 -0.25 6.06
CA PHE A 68 -8.39 -0.09 7.41
C PHE A 68 -8.23 1.32 7.99
N SER A 69 -7.63 2.25 7.25
CA SER A 69 -7.53 3.66 7.64
C SER A 69 -8.83 4.44 7.36
N ASP A 70 -8.84 5.72 7.74
CA ASP A 70 -9.87 6.69 7.35
C ASP A 70 -10.00 6.88 5.83
N LYS A 71 -8.96 6.53 5.07
CA LYS A 71 -8.95 6.55 3.59
C LYS A 71 -9.45 5.25 2.96
N GLY A 72 -9.72 4.22 3.75
CA GLY A 72 -10.11 2.88 3.26
C GLY A 72 -11.30 2.89 2.31
N THR A 73 -12.32 3.70 2.63
CA THR A 73 -13.51 3.85 1.77
C THR A 73 -13.18 4.45 0.41
N LEU A 74 -12.36 5.50 0.36
CA LEU A 74 -11.94 6.13 -0.89
C LEU A 74 -11.09 5.16 -1.71
N PHE A 75 -10.09 4.55 -1.07
CA PHE A 75 -9.22 3.55 -1.69
C PHE A 75 -10.01 2.39 -2.31
N PHE A 76 -10.95 1.81 -1.55
CA PHE A 76 -11.80 0.73 -2.07
C PHE A 76 -12.66 1.21 -3.26
N ASN A 77 -13.29 2.38 -3.15
CA ASN A 77 -14.13 2.92 -4.22
C ASN A 77 -13.36 3.20 -5.51
N ASP A 78 -12.13 3.70 -5.40
CA ASP A 78 -11.26 3.92 -6.56
C ASP A 78 -10.97 2.60 -7.28
N LEU A 79 -10.56 1.57 -6.54
CA LEU A 79 -10.34 0.24 -7.12
C LEU A 79 -11.62 -0.37 -7.70
N PHE A 80 -12.73 -0.22 -6.98
CA PHE A 80 -14.02 -0.80 -7.37
C PHE A 80 -14.61 -0.17 -8.64
N SER A 81 -14.40 1.14 -8.82
CA SER A 81 -14.85 1.89 -10.01
C SER A 81 -13.87 1.80 -11.19
N GLY A 82 -12.73 1.13 -11.03
CA GLY A 82 -11.68 1.01 -12.05
C GLY A 82 -10.72 2.20 -12.10
N ASN A 83 -10.79 3.14 -11.16
CA ASN A 83 -9.82 4.22 -11.00
C ASN A 83 -8.53 3.72 -10.31
N THR A 84 -7.79 2.84 -10.98
CA THR A 84 -6.62 2.15 -10.38
C THR A 84 -5.32 2.94 -10.47
N GLY A 85 -5.29 4.06 -11.20
CA GLY A 85 -4.08 4.85 -11.47
C GLY A 85 -3.33 5.27 -10.21
N PRO A 86 -3.98 5.92 -9.22
CA PRO A 86 -3.32 6.33 -7.97
C PRO A 86 -2.69 5.16 -7.21
N PHE A 87 -3.37 4.02 -7.16
CA PHE A 87 -2.84 2.80 -6.51
C PHE A 87 -1.61 2.26 -7.24
N LEU A 88 -1.67 2.15 -8.57
CA LEU A 88 -0.54 1.65 -9.37
C LEU A 88 0.67 2.60 -9.31
N GLN A 89 0.45 3.91 -9.18
CA GLN A 89 1.53 4.89 -9.03
C GLN A 89 2.29 4.70 -7.70
N ILE A 90 1.58 4.42 -6.60
CA ILE A 90 2.20 4.11 -5.29
C ILE A 90 3.09 2.87 -5.37
N ILE A 91 2.76 1.92 -6.24
CA ILE A 91 3.49 0.67 -6.44
C ILE A 91 4.67 0.86 -7.40
N GLU A 92 4.47 1.62 -8.47
CA GLU A 92 5.47 1.81 -9.52
C GLU A 92 6.73 2.52 -9.01
N GLU A 93 6.60 3.49 -8.10
CA GLU A 93 7.74 4.22 -7.53
C GLU A 93 8.76 3.28 -6.84
N PRO A 94 8.36 2.42 -5.87
CA PRO A 94 9.30 1.51 -5.21
C PRO A 94 9.60 0.22 -5.98
N LEU A 95 8.66 -0.30 -6.78
CA LEU A 95 8.76 -1.65 -7.38
C LEU A 95 8.94 -1.65 -8.90
N GLY A 96 8.87 -0.48 -9.53
CA GLY A 96 9.04 -0.29 -10.96
C GLY A 96 7.82 -0.65 -11.80
N TYR A 97 7.80 -0.11 -13.02
CA TYR A 97 6.71 -0.29 -13.98
C TYR A 97 6.40 -1.77 -14.29
N THR A 98 7.44 -2.60 -14.43
CA THR A 98 7.26 -4.03 -14.77
C THR A 98 6.44 -4.77 -13.72
N TYR A 99 6.67 -4.50 -12.43
CA TYR A 99 5.89 -5.11 -11.36
C TYR A 99 4.47 -4.53 -11.34
N ALA A 100 4.33 -3.20 -11.38
CA ALA A 100 3.04 -2.52 -11.33
C ALA A 100 2.11 -2.91 -12.48
N SER A 101 2.61 -2.98 -13.72
CA SER A 101 1.85 -3.37 -14.91
C SER A 101 1.42 -4.85 -14.93
N GLY A 102 2.06 -5.70 -14.11
CA GLY A 102 1.64 -7.09 -13.92
C GLY A 102 0.47 -7.27 -12.95
N ILE A 103 0.08 -6.23 -12.21
CA ILE A 103 -1.04 -6.27 -11.27
C ILE A 103 -2.36 -6.18 -12.03
N LYS A 104 -3.28 -7.11 -11.72
CA LYS A 104 -4.64 -7.13 -12.28
C LYS A 104 -5.64 -6.86 -11.18
N ILE A 105 -6.58 -5.95 -11.42
CA ILE A 105 -7.62 -5.57 -10.47
C ILE A 105 -8.97 -5.87 -11.10
N SER A 106 -9.83 -6.57 -10.38
CA SER A 106 -11.15 -7.00 -10.88
C SER A 106 -12.21 -6.78 -9.80
N PRO A 107 -13.06 -5.75 -9.97
CA PRO A 107 -14.17 -5.51 -9.06
C PRO A 107 -15.33 -6.45 -9.34
N GLU A 108 -16.09 -6.79 -8.31
CA GLU A 108 -17.28 -7.63 -8.43
C GLU A 108 -18.29 -7.30 -7.33
N HIS A 109 -19.58 -7.24 -7.69
CA HIS A 109 -20.68 -7.12 -6.74
C HIS A 109 -21.45 -8.42 -6.65
N ILE A 110 -21.65 -8.95 -5.43
CA ILE A 110 -22.40 -10.18 -5.18
C ILE A 110 -23.32 -9.95 -3.98
N ASP A 111 -24.63 -9.98 -4.22
CA ASP A 111 -25.68 -9.76 -3.22
C ASP A 111 -25.48 -8.44 -2.45
N ASP A 112 -25.11 -8.50 -1.16
CA ASP A 112 -24.87 -7.34 -0.29
C ASP A 112 -23.37 -7.06 -0.08
N THR A 113 -22.52 -7.65 -0.92
CA THR A 113 -21.06 -7.68 -0.74
C THR A 113 -20.36 -7.15 -1.99
N ASP A 114 -19.54 -6.12 -1.80
CA ASP A 114 -18.61 -5.64 -2.82
C ASP A 114 -17.25 -6.30 -2.64
N LEU A 115 -16.65 -6.73 -3.74
CA LEU A 115 -15.35 -7.38 -3.79
C LEU A 115 -14.42 -6.64 -4.74
N VAL A 116 -13.15 -6.54 -4.38
CA VAL A 116 -12.06 -6.19 -5.30
C VAL A 116 -11.01 -7.30 -5.21
N LEU A 117 -10.85 -8.05 -6.30
CA LEU A 117 -9.74 -8.97 -6.47
C LEU A 117 -8.53 -8.22 -6.99
N ILE A 118 -7.41 -8.27 -6.26
CA ILE A 118 -6.09 -7.85 -6.72
C ILE A 118 -5.26 -9.10 -6.95
N SER A 119 -4.76 -9.30 -8.17
CA SER A 119 -3.83 -10.36 -8.51
C SER A 119 -2.47 -9.76 -8.79
N PHE A 120 -1.46 -10.22 -8.05
CA PHE A 120 -0.09 -9.78 -8.22
C PHE A 120 0.63 -10.60 -9.28
N PRO A 121 1.80 -10.14 -9.77
CA PRO A 121 2.75 -11.01 -10.43
C PRO A 121 3.04 -12.27 -9.61
N VAL A 122 3.32 -13.39 -10.27
CA VAL A 122 3.58 -14.66 -9.60
C VAL A 122 4.75 -14.49 -8.59
N PRO A 123 4.52 -14.76 -7.30
CA PRO A 123 5.53 -14.56 -6.27
C PRO A 123 6.72 -15.50 -6.44
N ALA A 124 7.91 -14.90 -6.38
CA ALA A 124 9.18 -15.64 -6.39
C ALA A 124 9.52 -16.19 -5.00
N ASP A 125 9.15 -15.45 -3.95
CA ASP A 125 9.53 -15.72 -2.58
C ASP A 125 8.34 -16.02 -1.68
N GLU A 126 8.61 -16.72 -0.58
CA GLU A 126 7.70 -16.82 0.56
C GLU A 126 8.11 -15.76 1.61
N PRO A 127 7.14 -15.18 2.34
CA PRO A 127 5.68 -15.27 2.20
C PRO A 127 5.11 -14.14 1.31
N GLN A 128 5.15 -14.25 -0.03
CA GLN A 128 4.52 -13.27 -0.92
C GLN A 128 3.16 -13.75 -1.41
N VAL A 129 2.28 -12.82 -1.77
CA VAL A 129 0.87 -13.08 -2.05
C VAL A 129 0.58 -13.23 -3.54
N PHE A 130 -0.17 -14.26 -3.93
CA PHE A 130 -0.70 -14.42 -5.29
C PHE A 130 -1.88 -13.48 -5.56
N HIS A 131 -2.87 -13.54 -4.65
CA HIS A 131 -4.15 -12.87 -4.81
C HIS A 131 -4.65 -12.31 -3.49
N VAL A 132 -5.37 -11.19 -3.54
CA VAL A 132 -6.05 -10.58 -2.41
C VAL A 132 -7.48 -10.25 -2.80
N PHE A 133 -8.41 -10.52 -1.90
CA PHE A 133 -9.73 -9.92 -1.91
C PHE A 133 -9.83 -8.83 -0.85
N LEU A 134 -10.14 -7.62 -1.31
CA LEU A 134 -10.71 -6.59 -0.46
C LEU A 134 -12.22 -6.81 -0.46
N VAL A 135 -12.80 -6.99 0.72
CA VAL A 135 -14.24 -7.25 0.87
C VAL A 135 -14.86 -6.07 1.59
N ARG A 136 -15.97 -5.54 1.08
CA ARG A 136 -16.83 -4.58 1.78
C ARG A 136 -18.23 -5.15 1.90
N LYS A 137 -18.68 -5.35 3.13
CA LYS A 137 -20.06 -5.78 3.45
C LYS A 137 -20.60 -4.94 4.59
N SER A 138 -21.75 -4.31 4.39
CA SER A 138 -22.40 -3.44 5.40
C SER A 138 -21.44 -2.39 6.00
N GLY A 139 -20.56 -1.81 5.18
CA GLY A 139 -19.58 -0.81 5.60
C GLY A 139 -18.34 -1.35 6.35
N THR A 140 -18.24 -2.66 6.56
CA THR A 140 -17.06 -3.30 7.16
C THR A 140 -16.11 -3.81 6.07
N PHE A 141 -14.81 -3.54 6.25
CA PHE A 141 -13.75 -4.05 5.37
C PHE A 141 -13.13 -5.34 5.89
N ARG A 142 -12.68 -6.21 4.96
CA ARG A 142 -11.80 -7.34 5.24
C ARG A 142 -10.70 -7.43 4.19
N TYR A 143 -9.54 -7.92 4.60
CA TYR A 143 -8.38 -8.16 3.75
C TYR A 143 -8.03 -9.65 3.78
N LEU A 144 -8.30 -10.35 2.69
CA LEU A 144 -8.21 -11.82 2.60
C LEU A 144 -7.20 -12.17 1.51
N ALA A 145 -6.15 -12.91 1.85
CA ALA A 145 -5.00 -13.17 0.98
C ALA A 145 -4.85 -14.67 0.68
N LEU A 146 -4.43 -14.98 -0.54
CA LEU A 146 -3.90 -16.28 -0.93
C LEU A 146 -2.38 -16.15 -1.06
N GLU A 147 -1.68 -16.52 -0.02
CA GLU A 147 -0.23 -16.37 0.14
C GLU A 147 0.51 -17.58 -0.43
N LYS A 148 1.70 -17.38 -1.01
CA LYS A 148 2.60 -18.46 -1.41
C LYS A 148 3.02 -19.24 -0.19
N GLY A 149 2.76 -20.54 -0.21
CA GLY A 149 3.14 -21.45 0.85
C GLY A 149 4.26 -22.38 0.43
N ASN A 150 5.01 -22.86 1.42
CA ASN A 150 5.93 -23.98 1.24
C ASN A 150 5.19 -25.31 1.31
N ASP A 151 5.63 -26.26 0.50
CA ASP A 151 5.20 -27.65 0.63
C ASP A 151 5.93 -28.39 1.76
N VAL A 152 5.73 -27.92 3.00
CA VAL A 152 6.32 -28.56 4.18
C VAL A 152 5.71 -29.96 4.33
N GLY A 153 6.55 -30.98 4.13
CA GLY A 153 6.16 -32.38 4.23
C GLY A 153 5.73 -33.03 2.91
N ASN A 154 5.92 -32.38 1.76
CA ASN A 154 5.62 -32.92 0.42
C ASN A 154 4.15 -33.38 0.26
N ILE A 155 3.21 -32.62 0.81
CA ILE A 155 1.77 -32.94 0.78
C ILE A 155 1.02 -32.24 -0.37
N GLY A 156 1.76 -31.49 -1.19
CA GLY A 156 1.26 -30.68 -2.29
C GLY A 156 0.67 -29.34 -1.86
N THR A 157 1.12 -28.78 -0.73
CA THR A 157 0.75 -27.40 -0.35
C THR A 157 1.35 -26.42 -1.34
N LYS A 158 0.52 -25.48 -1.79
CA LYS A 158 0.91 -24.42 -2.74
C LYS A 158 0.75 -23.02 -2.17
N SER A 159 -0.24 -22.86 -1.30
CA SER A 159 -0.61 -21.56 -0.77
C SER A 159 -1.24 -21.66 0.61
N PHE A 160 -1.38 -20.53 1.29
CA PHE A 160 -2.13 -20.37 2.52
C PHE A 160 -3.26 -19.36 2.32
N PHE A 161 -4.43 -19.66 2.86
CA PHE A 161 -5.51 -18.69 2.94
C PHE A 161 -5.36 -17.91 4.24
N CYS A 162 -5.06 -16.62 4.14
CA CYS A 162 -4.78 -15.75 5.27
C CYS A 162 -5.75 -14.54 5.35
N GLU A 163 -5.84 -13.92 6.52
CA GLU A 163 -6.48 -12.62 6.73
C GLU A 163 -5.59 -11.71 7.58
N TRP A 164 -5.56 -10.44 7.21
CA TRP A 164 -5.01 -9.36 8.03
C TRP A 164 -6.15 -8.50 8.53
N SER A 165 -6.22 -8.26 9.83
CA SER A 165 -7.21 -7.37 10.43
C SER A 165 -6.66 -5.97 10.70
N ALA A 166 -7.55 -5.03 11.01
CA ALA A 166 -7.23 -3.63 11.27
C ALA A 166 -6.23 -3.41 12.42
N ASP A 167 -6.16 -4.34 13.37
CA ASP A 167 -5.21 -4.38 14.48
C ASP A 167 -3.88 -5.07 14.11
N HIS A 168 -3.63 -5.29 12.82
CA HIS A 168 -2.44 -5.95 12.26
C HIS A 168 -2.26 -7.41 12.72
N ASN A 169 -3.33 -8.05 13.20
CA ASN A 169 -3.30 -9.48 13.49
C ASN A 169 -3.39 -10.31 12.21
N HIS A 170 -2.52 -11.31 12.13
CA HIS A 170 -2.48 -12.27 11.02
C HIS A 170 -3.19 -13.57 11.42
N LYS A 171 -4.17 -13.98 10.61
CA LYS A 171 -4.90 -15.26 10.78
C LYS A 171 -4.63 -16.16 9.59
N ASN A 172 -4.19 -17.38 9.85
CA ASN A 172 -3.99 -18.41 8.82
C ASN A 172 -5.12 -19.45 8.89
N TYR A 173 -5.90 -19.57 7.82
CA TYR A 173 -7.02 -20.51 7.64
C TYR A 173 -6.59 -21.85 7.00
N GLY A 174 -5.28 -22.13 7.00
CA GLY A 174 -4.67 -23.36 6.54
C GLY A 174 -4.17 -23.33 5.10
N SER A 175 -3.48 -24.41 4.74
CA SER A 175 -2.91 -24.64 3.42
C SER A 175 -3.98 -24.91 2.35
N ARG A 176 -3.66 -24.59 1.10
CA ARG A 176 -4.45 -24.93 -0.09
C ARG A 176 -3.55 -25.58 -1.15
N LYS A 177 -4.19 -26.36 -2.02
CA LYS A 177 -3.55 -27.06 -3.15
C LYS A 177 -3.75 -26.32 -4.49
N TYR A 178 -4.10 -25.05 -4.43
CA TYR A 178 -4.35 -24.20 -5.59
C TYR A 178 -3.65 -22.86 -5.43
N GLU A 179 -3.32 -22.22 -6.55
CA GLU A 179 -2.75 -20.86 -6.60
C GLU A 179 -3.69 -19.91 -7.35
N GLU A 180 -4.71 -20.44 -8.01
CA GLU A 180 -5.53 -19.73 -8.99
C GLU A 180 -6.62 -18.87 -8.35
N ALA A 181 -6.77 -17.65 -8.87
CA ALA A 181 -7.84 -16.72 -8.49
C ALA A 181 -9.25 -17.34 -8.54
N THR A 182 -9.55 -18.20 -9.52
CA THR A 182 -10.88 -18.81 -9.66
C THR A 182 -11.20 -19.76 -8.50
N ALA A 183 -10.21 -20.56 -8.06
CA ALA A 183 -10.38 -21.46 -6.93
C ALA A 183 -10.47 -20.66 -5.62
N PHE A 184 -9.65 -19.63 -5.47
CA PHE A 184 -9.68 -18.74 -4.32
C PHE A 184 -11.03 -18.02 -4.20
N ARG A 185 -11.54 -17.46 -5.30
CA ARG A 185 -12.85 -16.81 -5.37
C ARG A 185 -13.94 -17.76 -4.91
N LYS A 186 -13.98 -18.99 -5.42
CA LYS A 186 -15.00 -19.97 -5.05
C LYS A 186 -15.00 -20.21 -3.54
N GLU A 187 -13.82 -20.44 -2.96
CA GLU A 187 -13.72 -20.68 -1.52
C GLU A 187 -14.08 -19.44 -0.69
N LEU A 188 -13.68 -18.24 -1.12
CA LEU A 188 -14.05 -17.00 -0.46
C LEU A 188 -15.58 -16.87 -0.33
N LEU A 189 -16.32 -17.13 -1.40
CA LEU A 189 -17.78 -17.01 -1.37
C LEU A 189 -18.43 -17.99 -0.40
N ASP A 190 -17.88 -19.18 -0.23
CA ASP A 190 -18.35 -20.13 0.77
C ASP A 190 -17.92 -19.74 2.19
N PHE A 191 -16.77 -19.09 2.33
CA PHE A 191 -16.27 -18.57 3.59
C PHE A 191 -17.10 -17.38 4.10
N LEU A 192 -17.54 -16.48 3.22
CA LEU A 192 -18.35 -15.30 3.59
C LEU A 192 -19.81 -15.61 3.99
N LYS A 193 -20.27 -16.85 3.77
CA LYS A 193 -21.61 -17.30 4.19
C LYS A 193 -21.66 -17.78 5.64
N LYS A 194 -20.51 -18.05 6.25
CA LYS A 194 -20.38 -18.55 7.63
C LYS A 194 -20.33 -17.40 8.61
#